data_AF-A0A1X7VMX1-F1
#
_entry.id   AF-A0A1X7VMX1-F1
#
_cell.length_a   1.000
_cell.length_b   1.000
_cell.length_c   1.000
_cell.angle_alpha   90.00
_cell.angle_beta   90.00
_cell.angle_gamma   90.00
#
_symmetry.space_group_name_H-M   'P 1'
#
loop_
_entity.id
_entity.type
_entity.pdbx_description
1 polymer ?
#
loop_
_entity_poly.entity_id
_entity_poly.type
_entity_poly.pdbx_seq_one_letter_code
_entity_poly.pdbx_strand_id
1 'polypeptide(L)'
;LTVALRCAIVSIIKSGEEQQTKPLLPHSNHYLIQDGAIFNSLIMSCLQFVCQTLEHHLPLPPSSSTKFSLPSTNKKWGRLRLVIKSYLVDIIQLLVGVTDSTMVCALLRHVEGLWIYYCCFPKLSRLLCKHLIKIWSHGGSPGEDGTTVLSFLILRKIFISMNYHKQEDLLK
;
A
#
# COMPACT_ATOMS: atom_id res chain seq x y z
N LEU A 1 0.42 -9.91 -11.86
CA LEU A 1 0.92 -8.89 -10.90
C LEU A 1 0.53 -9.18 -9.46
N THR A 2 -0.77 -9.32 -9.14
CA THR A 2 -1.25 -9.69 -7.80
C THR A 2 -0.66 -11.02 -7.32
N VAL A 3 -0.44 -11.98 -8.23
CA VAL A 3 0.23 -13.26 -7.92
C VAL A 3 1.70 -13.06 -7.51
N ALA A 4 2.45 -12.21 -8.21
CA ALA A 4 3.86 -11.95 -7.87
C ALA A 4 3.98 -11.25 -6.51
N LEU A 5 3.10 -10.27 -6.23
CA LEU A 5 3.04 -9.59 -4.94
C LEU A 5 2.60 -10.55 -3.82
N ARG A 6 1.62 -11.43 -4.08
CA ARG A 6 1.22 -12.48 -3.13
C ARG A 6 2.35 -13.48 -2.86
N CYS A 7 3.10 -13.90 -3.89
CA CYS A 7 4.26 -14.77 -3.70
C CYS A 7 5.34 -14.08 -2.86
N ALA A 8 5.60 -12.79 -3.10
CA ALA A 8 6.52 -11.98 -2.31
C ALA A 8 6.07 -11.89 -0.83
N ILE A 9 4.79 -11.66 -0.56
CA ILE A 9 4.23 -11.62 0.80
C ILE A 9 4.30 -12.99 1.49
N VAL A 10 3.95 -14.08 0.79
CA VAL A 10 4.06 -15.44 1.32
C VAL A 10 5.52 -15.78 1.64
N SER A 11 6.47 -15.30 0.84
CA SER A 11 7.90 -15.46 1.13
C SER A 11 8.28 -14.76 2.43
N ILE A 12 7.84 -13.51 2.66
CA ILE A 12 8.13 -12.79 3.91
C ILE A 12 7.52 -13.47 5.14
N ILE A 13 6.25 -13.91 5.04
CA ILE A 13 5.59 -14.61 6.15
C ILE A 13 6.34 -15.90 6.50
N LYS A 14 6.80 -16.64 5.48
CA LYS A 14 7.61 -17.84 5.67
C LYS A 14 9.02 -17.55 6.19
N SER A 15 9.62 -16.42 5.83
CA SER A 15 10.93 -15.98 6.37
C SER A 15 10.86 -15.62 7.86
N GLY A 16 9.67 -15.34 8.41
CA GLY A 16 9.44 -15.15 9.84
C GLY A 16 9.22 -16.45 10.63
N GLU A 17 9.06 -17.59 9.95
CA GLU A 17 8.84 -18.91 10.53
C GLU A 17 9.90 -19.90 10.03
N GLU A 18 11.10 -19.89 10.59
CA GLU A 18 11.96 -21.07 10.49
C GLU A 18 11.41 -22.18 11.40
N GLN A 19 10.64 -23.12 10.83
CA GLN A 19 10.99 -24.55 10.73
C GLN A 19 9.82 -25.45 10.26
N GLN A 20 10.18 -26.38 9.35
CA GLN A 20 9.68 -27.76 9.19
C GLN A 20 8.70 -28.13 8.04
N THR A 21 9.31 -28.65 6.96
CA THR A 21 8.92 -29.77 6.05
C THR A 21 7.46 -29.97 5.57
N LYS A 22 7.27 -30.07 4.24
CA LYS A 22 7.05 -31.33 3.46
C LYS A 22 6.79 -31.01 1.95
N PRO A 23 7.26 -31.81 0.97
CA PRO A 23 7.14 -31.48 -0.44
C PRO A 23 5.89 -32.13 -1.07
N LEU A 24 4.88 -31.36 -1.53
CA LEU A 24 3.78 -31.94 -2.33
C LEU A 24 3.15 -30.97 -3.37
N LEU A 25 3.28 -31.40 -4.63
CA LEU A 25 2.37 -31.30 -5.81
C LEU A 25 2.42 -30.09 -6.78
N PRO A 26 2.22 -30.34 -8.11
CA PRO A 26 2.98 -29.71 -9.20
C PRO A 26 2.22 -28.62 -9.98
N HIS A 27 1.33 -27.87 -9.33
CA HIS A 27 0.62 -26.75 -9.98
C HIS A 27 0.51 -25.50 -9.10
N SER A 28 1.50 -25.26 -8.25
CA SER A 28 1.68 -23.96 -7.61
C SER A 28 3.07 -23.43 -7.97
N ASN A 29 3.09 -22.38 -8.79
CA ASN A 29 4.28 -21.61 -9.12
C ASN A 29 4.76 -20.84 -7.87
N HIS A 30 5.26 -21.55 -6.87
CA HIS A 30 5.95 -20.99 -5.72
C HIS A 30 7.41 -20.77 -6.10
N TYR A 31 7.75 -19.52 -6.41
CA TYR A 31 9.14 -19.10 -6.57
C TYR A 31 9.67 -18.68 -5.19
N LEU A 32 10.68 -19.38 -4.70
CA LEU A 32 11.41 -19.00 -3.49
C LEU A 32 12.47 -17.98 -3.91
N ILE A 33 12.34 -16.74 -3.44
CA ILE A 33 13.33 -15.69 -3.71
C ILE A 33 14.33 -15.73 -2.55
N GLN A 34 15.53 -16.26 -2.80
CA GLN A 34 16.58 -16.43 -1.79
C GLN A 34 17.44 -15.17 -1.62
N ASP A 35 17.36 -14.21 -2.55
CA ASP A 35 18.17 -12.99 -2.56
C ASP A 35 17.30 -11.75 -2.26
N GLY A 36 17.63 -11.05 -1.17
CA GLY A 36 16.96 -9.83 -0.74
C GLY A 36 17.05 -8.68 -1.74
N ALA A 37 18.12 -8.60 -2.55
CA ALA A 37 18.25 -7.58 -3.59
C ALA A 37 17.27 -7.83 -4.74
N ILE A 38 17.16 -9.07 -5.22
CA ILE A 38 16.21 -9.46 -6.27
C ILE A 38 14.77 -9.24 -5.79
N PHE A 39 14.49 -9.59 -4.53
CA PHE A 39 13.21 -9.33 -3.89
C PHE A 39 12.85 -7.85 -3.90
N ASN A 40 13.78 -6.99 -3.45
CA ASN A 40 13.57 -5.55 -3.40
C ASN A 40 13.35 -4.94 -4.78
N SER A 41 14.17 -5.33 -5.77
CA SER A 41 14.00 -4.89 -7.16
C SER A 41 12.65 -5.32 -7.74
N LEU A 42 12.23 -6.57 -7.48
CA LEU A 42 10.94 -7.08 -7.96
C LEU A 42 9.77 -6.28 -7.37
N ILE A 43 9.81 -5.97 -6.08
CA ILE A 43 8.80 -5.11 -5.44
C ILE A 43 8.79 -3.76 -6.11
N MET A 44 9.94 -3.08 -6.19
CA MET A 44 10.04 -1.74 -6.79
C MET A 44 9.49 -1.70 -8.21
N SER A 45 9.83 -2.69 -9.05
CA SER A 45 9.26 -2.83 -10.38
C SER A 45 7.74 -3.02 -10.33
N CYS A 46 7.23 -3.89 -9.46
CA CYS A 46 5.78 -4.10 -9.31
C CYS A 46 5.06 -2.81 -8.91
N LEU A 47 5.60 -2.05 -7.95
CA LEU A 47 5.02 -0.78 -7.50
C LEU A 47 4.95 0.23 -8.66
N GLN A 48 6.01 0.32 -9.46
CA GLN A 48 6.07 1.22 -10.62
C GLN A 48 5.02 0.87 -11.68
N PHE A 49 4.91 -0.41 -12.06
CA PHE A 49 3.91 -0.85 -13.04
C PHE A 49 2.47 -0.60 -12.56
N VAL A 50 2.19 -0.81 -11.27
CA VAL A 50 0.84 -0.56 -10.74
C VAL A 50 0.51 0.92 -10.74
N CYS A 51 1.44 1.79 -10.34
CA CYS A 51 1.23 3.24 -10.40
C CYS A 51 0.87 3.69 -11.81
N GLN A 52 1.66 3.29 -12.80
CA GLN A 52 1.43 3.66 -14.21
C GLN A 52 0.08 3.13 -14.71
N THR A 53 -0.27 1.89 -14.34
CA THR A 53 -1.54 1.27 -14.72
C THR A 53 -2.74 1.98 -14.09
N LEU A 54 -2.65 2.35 -12.81
CA LEU A 54 -3.70 3.09 -12.11
C LEU A 54 -3.88 4.49 -12.67
N GLU A 55 -2.79 5.20 -12.94
CA GLU A 55 -2.84 6.54 -13.56
C GLU A 55 -3.45 6.51 -14.96
N HIS A 56 -3.11 5.49 -15.76
CA HIS A 56 -3.65 5.32 -17.11
C HIS A 56 -5.15 4.98 -17.12
N HIS A 57 -5.62 4.15 -16.18
CA HIS A 57 -7.01 3.69 -16.16
C HIS A 57 -7.94 4.51 -15.27
N LEU A 58 -7.40 5.15 -14.22
CA LEU A 58 -8.10 6.01 -13.27
C LEU A 58 -7.31 7.32 -13.11
N PRO A 59 -7.31 8.20 -14.14
CA PRO A 59 -6.69 9.50 -14.02
C PRO A 59 -7.35 10.25 -12.86
N LEU A 60 -6.53 10.62 -11.88
CA LEU A 60 -6.95 11.47 -10.78
C LEU A 60 -6.97 12.92 -11.28
N PRO A 61 -7.94 13.75 -10.87
CA PRO A 61 -7.92 15.15 -11.25
C PRO A 61 -6.66 15.83 -10.69
N PRO A 62 -6.11 16.84 -11.39
CA PRO A 62 -4.90 17.52 -10.95
C PRO A 62 -5.09 18.14 -9.58
N SER A 63 -4.02 18.10 -8.77
CA SER A 63 -3.97 18.56 -7.37
C SER A 63 -4.37 20.05 -7.17
N SER A 64 -4.50 20.82 -8.25
CA SER A 64 -4.95 22.22 -8.27
C SER A 64 -6.47 22.40 -8.37
N SER A 65 -7.24 21.31 -8.52
CA SER A 65 -8.69 21.38 -8.61
C SER A 65 -9.33 21.40 -7.22
N THR A 66 -10.14 22.43 -6.95
CA THR A 66 -10.88 22.65 -5.69
C THR A 66 -11.93 21.57 -5.38
N LYS A 67 -12.10 20.58 -6.28
CA LYS A 67 -13.08 19.49 -6.14
C LYS A 67 -12.33 18.20 -5.84
N PHE A 68 -12.38 17.80 -4.57
CA PHE A 68 -11.92 16.49 -4.12
C PHE A 68 -12.75 15.39 -4.82
N SER A 69 -12.25 14.82 -5.92
CA SER A 69 -12.92 13.71 -6.61
C SER A 69 -12.30 12.39 -6.20
N LEU A 70 -13.10 11.53 -5.58
CA LEU A 70 -12.69 10.17 -5.27
C LEU A 70 -12.54 9.37 -6.58
N PRO A 71 -11.55 8.47 -6.70
CA PRO A 71 -11.43 7.56 -7.84
C PRO A 71 -12.66 6.64 -8.01
N SER A 72 -13.54 6.59 -6.99
CA SER A 72 -14.85 5.94 -7.07
C SER A 72 -15.86 6.61 -7.99
N THR A 73 -15.63 7.85 -8.42
CA THR A 73 -16.48 8.55 -9.39
C THR A 73 -16.22 8.11 -10.83
N ASN A 74 -15.12 7.39 -11.08
CA ASN A 74 -14.77 6.89 -12.41
C ASN A 74 -15.67 5.70 -12.79
N LYS A 75 -16.21 5.71 -14.03
CA LYS A 75 -17.06 4.64 -14.58
C LYS A 75 -16.40 3.25 -14.53
N LYS A 76 -15.06 3.17 -14.54
CA LYS A 76 -14.29 1.91 -14.47
C LYS A 76 -14.10 1.40 -13.03
N TRP A 77 -14.45 2.20 -12.01
CA TRP A 77 -14.28 1.84 -10.59
C TRP A 77 -14.97 0.53 -10.25
N GLY A 78 -16.21 0.31 -10.69
CA GLY A 78 -16.98 -0.89 -10.36
C GLY A 78 -16.26 -2.19 -10.70
N ARG A 79 -15.52 -2.23 -11.81
CA ARG A 79 -14.76 -3.42 -12.25
C ARG A 79 -13.41 -3.54 -11.54
N LEU A 80 -12.76 -2.42 -11.25
CA LEU A 80 -11.39 -2.38 -10.71
C LEU A 80 -11.35 -2.35 -9.19
N ARG A 81 -12.46 -2.03 -8.51
CA ARG A 81 -12.55 -1.87 -7.05
C ARG A 81 -11.99 -3.05 -6.28
N LEU A 82 -12.32 -4.28 -6.66
CA LEU A 82 -11.86 -5.48 -5.96
C LEU A 82 -10.36 -5.71 -6.14
N VAL A 83 -9.85 -5.49 -7.35
CA VAL A 83 -8.42 -5.62 -7.68
C VAL A 83 -7.61 -4.58 -6.92
N ILE A 84 -8.06 -3.32 -6.94
CA ILE A 84 -7.47 -2.21 -6.19
C ILE A 84 -7.49 -2.53 -4.70
N LYS A 85 -8.63 -2.96 -4.15
CA LYS A 85 -8.73 -3.32 -2.73
C LYS A 85 -7.75 -4.41 -2.34
N SER A 86 -7.63 -5.48 -3.13
CA SER A 86 -6.66 -6.55 -2.87
C SER A 86 -5.25 -5.98 -2.84
N TYR A 87 -4.87 -5.20 -3.84
CA TYR A 87 -3.56 -4.59 -3.91
C TYR A 87 -3.24 -3.71 -2.71
N LEU A 88 -4.18 -2.86 -2.29
CA LEU A 88 -4.01 -2.01 -1.10
C LEU A 88 -3.84 -2.82 0.19
N VAL A 89 -4.53 -3.97 0.32
CA VAL A 89 -4.33 -4.90 1.44
C VAL A 89 -2.92 -5.49 1.37
N ASP A 90 -2.51 -5.96 0.19
CA ASP A 90 -1.21 -6.57 -0.04
C ASP A 90 -0.06 -5.59 0.29
N ILE A 91 -0.19 -4.30 -0.04
CA ILE A 91 0.77 -3.25 0.34
C ILE A 91 0.87 -3.06 1.85
N ILE A 92 -0.25 -3.07 2.58
CA ILE A 92 -0.21 -2.99 4.05
C ILE A 92 0.51 -4.20 4.63
N GLN A 93 0.22 -5.41 4.14
CA GLN A 93 0.91 -6.62 4.60
C GLN A 93 2.41 -6.57 4.32
N LEU A 94 2.79 -6.06 3.15
CA LEU A 94 4.18 -5.87 2.78
C LEU A 94 4.89 -4.87 3.72
N LEU A 95 4.23 -3.77 4.07
CA LEU A 95 4.72 -2.77 5.04
C LEU A 95 4.91 -3.33 6.45
N VAL A 96 4.14 -4.36 6.82
CA VAL A 96 4.27 -5.04 8.13
C VAL A 96 5.40 -6.05 8.12
N GLY A 97 5.63 -6.72 6.99
CA GLY A 97 6.60 -7.79 6.89
C GLY A 97 8.03 -7.33 6.59
N VAL A 98 8.21 -6.15 5.97
CA VAL A 98 9.54 -5.66 5.62
C VAL A 98 10.15 -4.87 6.79
N THR A 99 11.40 -5.21 7.14
CA THR A 99 12.19 -4.54 8.18
C THR A 99 13.26 -3.60 7.61
N ASP A 100 13.57 -3.71 6.32
CA ASP A 100 14.56 -2.84 5.64
C ASP A 100 14.05 -1.39 5.52
N SER A 101 14.78 -0.44 6.12
CA SER A 101 14.38 0.98 6.18
C SER A 101 14.21 1.61 4.78
N THR A 102 15.09 1.24 3.83
CA THR A 102 15.04 1.74 2.45
C THR A 102 13.75 1.31 1.76
N MET A 103 13.39 0.04 1.89
CA MET A 103 12.15 -0.51 1.34
C MET A 103 10.90 0.03 2.05
N VAL A 104 10.93 0.18 3.38
CA VAL A 104 9.83 0.84 4.12
C VAL A 104 9.61 2.26 3.60
N CYS A 105 10.68 3.02 3.39
CA CYS A 105 10.62 4.36 2.83
C CYS A 105 10.04 4.39 1.41
N ALA A 106 10.46 3.46 0.55
CA ALA A 106 9.90 3.33 -0.81
C ALA A 106 8.41 2.97 -0.80
N LEU A 107 8.00 2.04 0.07
CA LEU A 107 6.60 1.65 0.25
C LEU A 107 5.76 2.82 0.78
N LEU A 108 6.28 3.60 1.73
CA LEU A 108 5.59 4.79 2.24
C LEU A 108 5.39 5.84 1.14
N ARG A 109 6.40 6.11 0.31
CA ARG A 109 6.25 7.00 -0.87
C ARG A 109 5.19 6.48 -1.84
N HIS A 110 5.16 5.17 -2.07
CA HIS A 110 4.15 4.56 -2.92
C HIS A 110 2.73 4.70 -2.30
N VAL A 111 2.59 4.47 -1.00
CA VAL A 111 1.33 4.70 -0.26
C VAL A 111 0.91 6.17 -0.31
N GLU A 112 1.85 7.11 -0.28
CA GLU A 112 1.58 8.53 -0.44
C GLU A 112 0.96 8.86 -1.80
N GLY A 113 1.27 8.12 -2.87
CA GLY A 113 0.59 8.23 -4.16
C GLY A 113 -0.80 7.58 -4.18
N LEU A 114 -1.05 6.63 -3.28
CA LEU A 114 -2.27 5.82 -3.26
C LEU A 114 -3.30 6.21 -2.21
N TRP A 115 -2.99 7.19 -1.36
CA TRP A 115 -3.83 7.57 -0.22
C TRP A 115 -5.30 7.83 -0.57
N ILE A 116 -5.59 8.41 -1.76
CA ILE A 116 -6.97 8.68 -2.21
C ILE A 116 -7.75 7.37 -2.43
N TYR A 117 -7.08 6.32 -2.93
CA TYR A 117 -7.70 5.01 -3.09
C TYR A 117 -8.01 4.35 -1.74
N TYR A 118 -7.17 4.58 -0.72
CA TYR A 118 -7.45 4.12 0.65
C TYR A 118 -8.69 4.82 1.24
N CYS A 119 -8.94 6.09 0.92
CA CYS A 119 -10.14 6.80 1.38
C CYS A 119 -11.45 6.17 0.87
N CYS A 120 -11.43 5.52 -0.30
CA CYS A 120 -12.59 4.77 -0.79
C CYS A 120 -12.94 3.50 0.02
N PHE A 121 -12.09 3.11 0.97
CA PHE A 121 -12.26 1.91 1.80
C PHE A 121 -12.04 2.22 3.30
N PRO A 122 -13.03 2.78 4.02
CA PRO A 122 -12.88 3.26 5.40
C PRO A 122 -12.32 2.25 6.42
N LYS A 123 -12.58 0.95 6.23
CA LYS A 123 -12.01 -0.11 7.08
C LYS A 123 -10.50 -0.27 6.82
N LEU A 124 -10.09 -0.17 5.57
CA LEU A 124 -8.70 -0.32 5.13
C LEU A 124 -7.88 0.92 5.46
N SER A 125 -8.41 2.13 5.28
CA SER A 125 -7.75 3.36 5.69
C SER A 125 -7.46 3.37 7.18
N ARG A 126 -8.41 2.90 8.02
CA ARG A 126 -8.17 2.74 9.47
C ARG A 126 -7.05 1.75 9.79
N LEU A 127 -6.95 0.65 9.05
CA LEU A 127 -5.86 -0.32 9.21
C LEU A 127 -4.51 0.31 8.87
N LEU A 128 -4.44 1.01 7.73
CA LEU A 128 -3.25 1.75 7.32
C LEU A 128 -2.85 2.79 8.39
N CYS A 129 -3.79 3.61 8.86
CA CYS A 129 -3.53 4.60 9.90
C CYS A 129 -2.93 3.98 11.17
N LYS A 130 -3.45 2.83 11.64
CA LYS A 130 -2.88 2.13 12.79
C LYS A 130 -1.41 1.75 12.56
N HIS A 131 -1.06 1.28 11.36
CA HIS A 131 0.32 0.94 11.04
C HIS A 131 1.21 2.17 10.91
N LEU A 132 0.74 3.23 10.26
CA LEU A 132 1.50 4.50 10.16
C LEU A 132 1.76 5.12 11.54
N ILE A 133 0.80 5.03 12.47
CA ILE A 133 1.00 5.48 13.86
C ILE A 133 2.07 4.64 14.55
N LYS A 134 2.11 3.31 14.34
CA LYS A 134 3.18 2.46 14.86
C LYS A 134 4.54 2.89 14.30
N ILE A 135 4.67 3.06 12.99
CA ILE A 135 5.93 3.49 12.36
C ILE A 135 6.36 4.84 12.91
N TRP A 136 5.44 5.80 12.99
CA TRP A 136 5.69 7.12 13.55
C TRP A 136 6.10 7.09 15.03
N SER A 137 5.49 6.21 15.83
CA SER A 137 5.79 6.05 17.26
C SER A 137 7.08 5.29 17.54
N HIS A 138 7.52 4.39 16.65
CA HIS A 138 8.75 3.60 16.82
C HIS A 138 9.98 4.28 16.19
N GLY A 139 9.79 5.21 15.25
CA GLY A 139 10.85 6.05 14.69
C GLY A 139 11.30 7.12 15.68
N GLY A 140 11.99 6.70 16.75
CA GLY A 140 12.36 7.51 17.92
C GLY A 140 13.51 8.51 17.73
N SER A 141 14.16 8.55 16.57
CA SER A 141 15.17 9.58 16.25
C SER A 141 14.67 10.47 15.11
N PRO A 142 14.32 11.74 15.38
CA PRO A 142 14.08 12.73 14.34
C PRO A 142 15.34 12.88 13.48
N GLY A 143 15.29 12.45 12.21
CA GLY A 143 16.29 12.80 11.21
C GLY A 143 17.10 11.66 10.59
N GLU A 144 16.97 10.41 11.06
CA GLU A 144 17.80 9.31 10.54
C GLU A 144 17.16 8.59 9.33
N ASP A 145 15.82 8.53 9.29
CA ASP A 145 15.06 7.92 8.18
C ASP A 145 13.82 8.75 7.86
N GLY A 146 13.64 9.19 6.61
CA GLY A 146 12.48 10.00 6.17
C GLY A 146 11.09 9.33 6.31
N THR A 147 11.03 8.14 6.90
CA THR A 147 9.84 7.29 7.11
C THR A 147 8.86 7.89 8.12
N THR A 148 9.34 8.51 9.21
CA THR A 148 8.50 9.14 10.24
C THR A 148 7.75 10.35 9.67
N VAL A 149 8.43 11.21 8.91
CA VAL A 149 7.83 12.39 8.26
C VAL A 149 6.79 11.95 7.22
N LEU A 150 7.14 10.98 6.35
CA LEU A 150 6.20 10.45 5.36
C LEU A 150 4.96 9.83 6.02
N SER A 151 5.14 9.06 7.10
CA SER A 151 4.03 8.47 7.83
C SER A 151 3.06 9.51 8.37
N PHE A 152 3.59 10.60 8.96
CA PHE A 152 2.78 11.71 9.45
C PHE A 152 2.04 12.44 8.32
N LEU A 153 2.69 12.69 7.19
CA LEU A 153 2.07 13.35 6.03
C LEU A 153 0.90 12.53 5.47
N ILE A 154 1.08 11.21 5.34
CA ILE A 154 0.02 10.31 4.86
C ILE A 154 -1.15 10.28 5.86
N LEU A 155 -0.86 10.19 7.17
CA LEU A 155 -1.88 10.25 8.23
C LEU A 155 -2.71 11.53 8.12
N ARG A 156 -2.05 12.69 7.98
CA ARG A 156 -2.71 13.99 7.83
C ARG A 156 -3.59 14.03 6.59
N LYS A 157 -3.11 13.58 5.44
CA LYS A 157 -3.87 13.54 4.17
C LYS A 157 -5.15 12.70 4.32
N ILE A 158 -5.05 11.50 4.88
CA ILE A 158 -6.19 10.60 5.09
C ILE A 158 -7.19 11.23 6.08
N PHE A 159 -6.71 11.77 7.21
CA PHE A 159 -7.59 12.34 8.23
C PHE A 159 -8.38 13.54 7.70
N ILE A 160 -7.70 14.48 7.03
CA ILE A 160 -8.35 15.65 6.45
C ILE A 160 -9.45 15.21 5.47
N SER A 161 -9.13 14.32 4.54
CA SER A 161 -10.08 13.83 3.53
C SER A 161 -11.29 13.08 4.11
N MET A 162 -11.08 12.23 5.12
CA MET A 162 -12.17 11.49 5.77
C MET A 162 -13.11 12.41 6.54
N ASN A 163 -12.61 13.51 7.12
CA ASN A 163 -13.44 14.50 7.79
C ASN A 163 -14.26 15.34 6.79
N TYR A 164 -13.69 15.72 5.64
CA TYR A 164 -14.42 16.43 4.59
C TYR A 164 -15.61 15.61 4.06
N HIS A 165 -15.43 14.32 3.78
CA HIS A 165 -16.52 13.45 3.32
C HIS A 165 -17.66 13.37 4.34
N LYS A 166 -17.33 13.30 5.63
CA LYS A 166 -18.34 13.25 6.69
C LYS A 166 -19.12 14.56 6.78
N GLN A 167 -18.52 15.71 6.45
CA GLN A 167 -19.23 16.99 6.40
C GLN A 167 -20.12 17.13 5.17
N GLU A 168 -19.71 16.64 3.99
CA GLU A 168 -20.57 16.65 2.80
C GLU A 168 -21.81 15.75 2.94
N ASP A 169 -21.71 14.62 3.65
CA ASP A 169 -22.87 13.76 3.96
C ASP A 169 -23.79 14.37 5.03
N LEU A 170 -23.29 15.27 5.88
CA LEU A 170 -24.08 15.97 6.91
C LEU A 170 -24.76 17.24 6.38
N LEU A 171 -24.33 17.73 5.22
CA LEU A 171 -24.86 18.93 4.56
C LEU A 171 -25.86 18.60 3.43
N LYS A 172 -26.23 17.32 3.26
CA LYS A 172 -27.30 16.86 2.37
C LYS A 172 -28.48 16.33 3.17
#